data_AF-A0A7D9L7N5-F1
#
_entry.id   AF-A0A7D9L7N5-F1
#
_cell.length_a   1.000
_cell.length_b   1.000
_cell.length_c   1.000
_cell.angle_alpha   90.00
_cell.angle_beta   90.00
_cell.angle_gamma   90.00
#
_symmetry.space_group_name_H-M   'P 1'
#
loop_
_entity.id
_entity.type
_entity.pdbx_description
1 polymer ?
#
loop_
_entity_poly.entity_id
_entity_poly.type
_entity_poly.pdbx_seq_one_letter_code
_entity_poly.pdbx_strand_id
1 'polypeptide(L)'
;TERNGKAEMFVPPTLMDDDYIFIPINRSKHWLLAVITPWHIIIMDSLTWDVNLRKHKTSYILSYWEHLSTKFNLQQTHLKLSCKVLKVPQQPLTSNNCGIYISLFLKYFLQELEDYESEPDNYCCIVHNWFEPQEAKEKRTTLRHNFQTLLTMKRHKMQFK
;
A
#
# COMPACT_ATOMS: atom_id res chain seq x y z
N THR A 1 31.01 -24.57 -21.73
CA THR A 1 30.04 -24.70 -20.62
C THR A 1 29.15 -23.48 -20.62
N GLU A 2 28.07 -23.55 -21.38
CA GLU A 2 27.12 -22.45 -21.59
C GLU A 2 26.22 -22.28 -20.35
N ARG A 3 26.26 -21.10 -19.71
CA ARG A 3 25.20 -20.67 -18.81
C ARG A 3 24.11 -19.98 -19.64
N ASN A 4 23.23 -20.78 -20.22
CA ASN A 4 21.95 -20.30 -20.73
C ASN A 4 21.03 -20.01 -19.53
N GLY A 5 21.27 -18.89 -18.86
CA GLY A 5 20.37 -18.34 -17.86
C GLY A 5 19.17 -17.71 -18.55
N LYS A 6 18.26 -18.55 -19.09
CA LYS A 6 16.94 -18.07 -19.48
C LYS A 6 16.31 -17.47 -18.22
N ALA A 7 15.92 -16.19 -18.29
CA ALA A 7 15.12 -15.59 -17.24
C ALA A 7 13.95 -16.52 -16.93
N GLU A 8 13.75 -16.83 -15.65
CA GLU A 8 12.63 -17.65 -15.22
C GLU A 8 11.36 -17.06 -15.81
N MET A 9 10.54 -17.94 -16.40
CA MET A 9 9.27 -17.57 -16.97
C MET A 9 8.46 -16.88 -15.88
N PHE A 10 8.12 -15.61 -16.09
CA PHE A 10 7.28 -14.87 -15.15
C PHE A 10 5.94 -15.60 -15.06
N VAL A 11 5.74 -16.33 -13.97
CA VAL A 11 4.45 -16.92 -13.63
C VAL A 11 3.61 -15.76 -13.11
N PRO A 12 2.53 -15.36 -13.83
CA PRO A 12 1.63 -14.37 -13.28
C PRO A 12 1.10 -14.90 -11.95
N PRO A 13 1.14 -14.11 -10.87
CA PRO A 13 0.61 -14.56 -9.59
C PRO A 13 -0.83 -15.02 -9.79
N THR A 14 -1.16 -16.22 -9.31
CA THR A 14 -2.55 -16.65 -9.18
C THR A 14 -3.27 -15.60 -8.35
N LEU A 15 -4.18 -14.84 -8.97
CA LEU A 15 -4.97 -13.86 -8.27
C LEU A 15 -6.09 -14.62 -7.53
N MET A 16 -5.89 -14.84 -6.22
CA MET A 16 -6.90 -15.03 -5.16
C MET A 16 -7.51 -16.43 -4.93
N ASP A 17 -7.36 -16.86 -3.65
CA ASP A 17 -8.46 -17.09 -2.68
C ASP A 17 -8.19 -16.32 -1.35
N ASP A 18 -6.91 -16.15 -0.92
CA ASP A 18 -6.49 -15.45 0.33
C ASP A 18 -5.42 -14.34 0.15
N ASP A 19 -5.29 -13.76 -1.06
CA ASP A 19 -4.19 -12.84 -1.37
C ASP A 19 -4.48 -11.38 -0.99
N TYR A 20 -3.41 -10.60 -0.75
CA TYR A 20 -3.48 -9.14 -0.52
C TYR A 20 -2.62 -8.40 -1.54
N ILE A 21 -3.21 -7.45 -2.27
CA ILE A 21 -2.50 -6.65 -3.28
C ILE A 21 -2.37 -5.21 -2.79
N PHE A 22 -1.15 -4.82 -2.47
CA PHE A 22 -0.81 -3.47 -2.03
C PHE A 22 -0.36 -2.61 -3.20
N ILE A 23 -1.08 -1.51 -3.46
CA ILE A 23 -0.86 -0.63 -4.61
C ILE A 23 -0.56 0.79 -4.10
N PRO A 24 0.72 1.19 -4.05
CA PRO A 24 1.08 2.57 -3.76
C PRO A 24 0.73 3.45 -4.97
N ILE A 25 -0.01 4.53 -4.73
CA ILE A 25 -0.52 5.42 -5.77
C ILE A 25 0.07 6.80 -5.56
N ASN A 26 0.66 7.35 -6.61
CA ASN A 26 1.10 8.75 -6.66
C ASN A 26 0.25 9.53 -7.67
N ARG A 27 -0.44 10.57 -7.21
CA ARG A 27 -1.09 11.55 -8.09
C ARG A 27 -0.87 12.96 -7.57
N SER A 28 -0.45 13.86 -8.46
CA SER A 28 -0.24 15.28 -8.15
C SER A 28 0.68 15.51 -6.94
N LYS A 29 1.79 14.76 -6.85
CA LYS A 29 2.78 14.79 -5.76
C LYS A 29 2.25 14.30 -4.39
N HIS A 30 1.10 13.65 -4.37
CA HIS A 30 0.52 13.05 -3.18
C HIS A 30 0.51 11.52 -3.29
N TRP A 31 0.94 10.85 -2.23
CA TRP A 31 0.95 9.40 -2.12
C TRP A 31 -0.21 8.91 -1.26
N LEU A 32 -0.90 7.87 -1.73
CA LEU A 32 -1.90 7.12 -0.97
C LEU A 32 -1.71 5.62 -1.21
N LEU A 33 -2.28 4.80 -0.34
CA LEU A 33 -2.20 3.34 -0.46
C LEU A 33 -3.58 2.79 -0.77
N ALA A 34 -3.66 1.92 -1.78
CA ALA A 34 -4.81 1.05 -1.98
C ALA A 34 -4.43 -0.38 -1.64
N VAL A 35 -5.35 -1.11 -1.05
CA VAL A 35 -5.20 -2.54 -0.73
C VAL A 35 -6.41 -3.26 -1.30
N ILE A 36 -6.17 -4.19 -2.22
CA ILE A 36 -7.19 -5.13 -2.68
C ILE A 36 -7.09 -6.36 -1.78
N THR A 37 -8.21 -6.70 -1.16
CA THR A 37 -8.36 -7.81 -0.21
C THR A 37 -9.50 -8.72 -0.69
N PRO A 38 -9.69 -9.90 -0.07
CA PRO A 38 -10.84 -10.75 -0.35
C PRO A 38 -12.21 -10.09 -0.13
N TRP A 39 -12.32 -9.11 0.80
CA TRP A 39 -13.60 -8.50 1.18
C TRP A 39 -13.80 -7.08 0.62
N HIS A 40 -12.73 -6.30 0.51
CA HIS A 40 -12.77 -4.86 0.27
C HIS A 40 -11.67 -4.37 -0.66
N ILE A 41 -11.92 -3.24 -1.32
CA ILE A 41 -10.85 -2.36 -1.80
C ILE A 41 -10.69 -1.26 -0.76
N ILE A 42 -9.60 -1.29 -0.02
CA ILE A 42 -9.31 -0.36 1.07
C ILE A 42 -8.43 0.77 0.55
N ILE A 43 -8.78 2.01 0.89
CA ILE A 43 -8.03 3.22 0.55
C ILE A 43 -7.57 3.89 1.82
N MET A 44 -6.27 4.12 1.95
CA MET A 44 -5.63 4.79 3.08
C MET A 44 -4.94 6.05 2.59
N ASP A 45 -5.35 7.19 3.13
CA ASP A 45 -4.88 8.49 2.68
C ASP A 45 -4.63 9.43 3.86
N SER A 46 -3.40 9.95 3.94
CA SER A 46 -2.97 10.83 5.02
C SER A 46 -3.56 12.24 4.96
N LEU A 47 -4.23 12.65 3.88
CA LEU A 47 -4.79 14.01 3.77
C LEU A 47 -6.28 14.11 4.13
N THR A 48 -7.07 13.07 3.88
CA THR A 48 -8.52 13.11 4.17
C THR A 48 -9.15 11.72 4.14
N TRP A 49 -10.17 11.53 4.96
CA TRP A 49 -11.05 10.36 4.97
C TRP A 49 -12.32 10.53 4.12
N ASP A 50 -12.50 11.70 3.50
CA ASP A 50 -13.71 12.01 2.73
C ASP A 50 -13.78 11.17 1.46
N VAL A 51 -14.71 10.20 1.46
CA VAL A 51 -14.99 9.29 0.35
C VAL A 51 -15.42 10.06 -0.91
N ASN A 52 -16.16 11.16 -0.78
CA ASN A 52 -16.67 11.92 -1.93
C ASN A 52 -15.53 12.65 -2.65
N LEU A 53 -14.59 13.26 -1.90
CA LEU A 53 -13.37 13.86 -2.46
C LEU A 53 -12.48 12.82 -3.15
N ARG A 54 -12.62 11.54 -2.78
CA ARG A 54 -11.80 10.44 -3.31
C ARG A 54 -12.47 9.63 -4.39
N LYS A 55 -13.79 9.70 -4.55
CA LYS A 55 -14.55 8.92 -5.53
C LYS A 55 -13.98 8.99 -6.96
N HIS A 56 -13.60 10.20 -7.39
CA HIS A 56 -12.93 10.41 -8.69
C HIS A 56 -11.49 9.88 -8.76
N LYS A 57 -10.80 9.83 -7.62
CA LYS A 57 -9.45 9.27 -7.50
C LYS A 57 -9.46 7.76 -7.26
N THR A 58 -10.58 7.14 -6.88
CA THR A 58 -10.66 5.70 -6.68
C THR A 58 -11.27 4.98 -7.87
N SER A 59 -11.90 5.72 -8.80
CA SER A 59 -12.51 5.15 -10.02
C SER A 59 -11.51 4.35 -10.87
N TYR A 60 -10.26 4.81 -11.01
CA TYR A 60 -9.27 4.06 -11.80
C TYR A 60 -8.86 2.74 -11.13
N ILE A 61 -8.94 2.63 -9.80
CA ILE A 61 -8.65 1.36 -9.09
C ILE A 61 -9.79 0.39 -9.35
N LEU A 62 -11.03 0.87 -9.30
CA LEU A 62 -12.20 0.07 -9.66
C LEU A 62 -12.12 -0.41 -11.11
N SER A 63 -11.81 0.48 -12.05
CA SER A 63 -11.62 0.09 -13.46
C SER A 63 -10.43 -0.86 -13.66
N TYR A 64 -9.34 -0.69 -12.90
CA TYR A 64 -8.22 -1.62 -12.92
C TYR A 64 -8.63 -2.99 -12.39
N TRP A 65 -9.39 -3.04 -11.30
CA TRP A 65 -9.92 -4.28 -10.73
C TRP A 65 -10.90 -4.99 -11.67
N GLU A 66 -11.82 -4.25 -12.29
CA GLU A 66 -12.73 -4.77 -13.31
C GLU A 66 -11.96 -5.39 -14.50
N HIS A 67 -10.91 -4.70 -14.95
CA HIS A 67 -10.04 -5.19 -16.02
C HIS A 67 -9.32 -6.47 -15.61
N LEU A 68 -8.73 -6.52 -14.40
CA LEU A 68 -8.05 -7.72 -13.89
C LEU A 68 -9.03 -8.89 -13.74
N SER A 69 -10.20 -8.64 -13.17
CA SER A 69 -11.24 -9.65 -12.98
C SER A 69 -11.67 -10.28 -14.30
N THR A 70 -11.86 -9.45 -15.33
CA THR A 70 -12.20 -9.90 -16.69
C THR A 70 -11.05 -10.70 -17.32
N LYS A 71 -9.81 -10.19 -17.21
CA LYS A 71 -8.63 -10.80 -17.82
C LYS A 71 -8.32 -12.18 -17.23
N PHE A 72 -8.56 -12.36 -15.93
CA PHE A 72 -8.23 -13.59 -15.20
C PHE A 72 -9.45 -14.51 -14.97
N ASN A 73 -10.63 -14.19 -15.52
CA ASN A 73 -11.88 -14.95 -15.31
C ASN A 73 -12.17 -15.21 -13.83
N LEU A 74 -11.93 -14.22 -12.96
CA LEU A 74 -12.23 -14.35 -11.53
C LEU A 74 -13.74 -14.58 -11.35
N GLN A 75 -14.13 -15.49 -10.44
CA GLN A 75 -15.54 -15.83 -10.24
C GLN A 75 -16.38 -14.59 -9.84
N GLN A 76 -17.67 -14.58 -10.22
CA GLN A 76 -18.56 -13.42 -10.11
C GLN A 76 -18.69 -12.80 -8.72
N THR A 77 -18.35 -13.53 -7.65
CA THR A 77 -18.31 -13.04 -6.26
C THR A 77 -17.29 -11.91 -6.05
N HIS A 78 -16.20 -11.87 -6.83
CA HIS A 78 -15.15 -10.84 -6.74
C HIS A 78 -15.48 -9.54 -7.50
N LEU A 79 -16.56 -9.52 -8.29
CA LEU A 79 -16.91 -8.37 -9.14
C LEU A 79 -17.54 -7.19 -8.37
N LYS A 80 -17.82 -7.35 -7.07
CA LYS A 80 -18.49 -6.33 -6.24
C LYS A 80 -17.77 -6.04 -4.92
N LEU A 81 -16.44 -6.02 -4.93
CA LEU A 81 -15.70 -5.50 -3.78
C LEU A 81 -16.12 -4.04 -3.52
N SER A 82 -16.60 -3.77 -2.32
CA SER A 82 -16.94 -2.41 -1.93
C SER A 82 -15.67 -1.63 -1.63
N CYS A 83 -15.63 -0.37 -2.08
CA CYS A 83 -14.51 0.53 -1.82
C CYS A 83 -14.71 1.21 -0.46
N LYS A 84 -13.75 1.03 0.46
CA LYS A 84 -13.78 1.57 1.82
C LYS A 84 -12.60 2.54 1.99
N VAL A 85 -12.84 3.70 2.59
CA VAL A 85 -11.76 4.63 2.99
C VAL A 85 -11.51 4.43 4.48
N LEU A 86 -10.30 3.99 4.82
CA LEU A 86 -9.93 3.71 6.20
C LEU A 86 -9.60 5.00 6.94
N LYS A 87 -10.09 5.14 8.17
CA LYS A 87 -9.86 6.32 9.03
C LYS A 87 -8.50 6.21 9.73
N VAL A 88 -7.44 6.46 8.97
CA VAL A 88 -6.02 6.34 9.40
C VAL A 88 -5.42 7.68 9.81
N PRO A 89 -4.27 7.73 10.50
CA PRO A 89 -3.66 8.99 10.91
C PRO A 89 -3.46 10.00 9.76
N GLN A 90 -3.81 11.26 10.01
CA GLN A 90 -3.73 12.34 9.02
C GLN A 90 -2.47 13.18 9.22
N GLN A 91 -1.83 13.57 8.11
CA GLN A 91 -0.69 14.46 8.13
C GLN A 91 -1.11 15.93 8.20
N PRO A 92 -0.29 16.81 8.81
CA PRO A 92 -0.49 18.25 8.72
C PRO A 92 -0.50 18.73 7.26
N LEU A 93 -1.29 19.76 6.94
CA LEU A 93 -1.39 20.29 5.57
C LEU A 93 -0.07 20.80 4.99
N THR A 94 0.88 21.19 5.85
CA THR A 94 2.22 21.66 5.47
C THR A 94 3.24 20.52 5.31
N SER A 95 2.86 19.29 5.64
CA SER A 95 3.71 18.10 5.60
C SER A 95 3.84 17.56 4.18
N ASN A 96 5.03 17.08 3.83
CA ASN A 96 5.30 16.31 2.62
C ASN A 96 5.68 14.85 2.94
N ASN A 97 5.12 14.31 4.03
CA ASN A 97 5.42 12.98 4.54
C ASN A 97 4.47 11.88 4.02
N CYS A 98 3.57 12.17 3.08
CA CYS A 98 2.61 11.19 2.55
C CYS A 98 3.25 9.86 2.11
N GLY A 99 4.46 9.89 1.53
CA GLY A 99 5.22 8.67 1.20
C GLY A 99 5.65 7.83 2.42
N ILE A 100 5.93 8.48 3.55
CA ILE A 100 6.21 7.81 4.81
C ILE A 100 4.93 7.25 5.43
N TYR A 101 3.84 8.01 5.35
CA TYR A 101 2.53 7.57 5.85
C TYR A 101 2.08 6.29 5.19
N ILE A 102 2.16 6.16 3.85
CA ILE A 102 1.79 4.90 3.18
C ILE A 102 2.65 3.70 3.62
N SER A 103 3.91 3.95 3.99
CA SER A 103 4.80 2.90 4.49
C SER A 103 4.42 2.48 5.92
N LEU A 104 3.99 3.44 6.76
CA LEU A 104 3.48 3.15 8.10
C LEU A 104 2.10 2.50 8.04
N PHE A 105 1.21 2.95 7.16
CA PHE A 105 -0.09 2.32 6.91
C PHE A 105 0.06 0.85 6.55
N LEU A 106 0.95 0.54 5.61
CA LEU A 106 1.27 -0.85 5.26
C LEU A 106 1.75 -1.65 6.47
N LYS A 107 2.68 -1.08 7.26
CA LYS A 107 3.21 -1.73 8.47
C LYS A 107 2.08 -2.07 9.45
N TYR A 108 1.27 -1.10 9.84
CA TYR A 108 0.25 -1.30 10.88
C TYR A 108 -0.91 -2.16 10.40
N PHE A 109 -1.36 -2.00 9.15
CA PHE A 109 -2.37 -2.88 8.58
C PHE A 109 -1.92 -4.35 8.58
N LEU A 110 -0.64 -4.64 8.28
CA LEU A 110 -0.11 -6.00 8.37
C LEU A 110 0.02 -6.50 9.81
N GLN A 111 0.17 -5.61 10.80
CA GLN A 111 0.22 -5.97 12.21
C GLN A 111 -1.17 -6.30 12.78
N GLU A 112 -2.21 -5.66 12.26
CA GLU A 112 -3.61 -5.85 12.64
C GLU A 112 -4.38 -6.70 11.61
N LEU A 113 -3.66 -7.50 10.82
CA LEU A 113 -4.27 -8.26 9.73
C LEU A 113 -5.32 -9.25 10.25
N GLU A 114 -5.02 -9.94 11.36
CA GLU A 114 -5.95 -10.88 12.01
C GLU A 114 -7.23 -10.18 12.50
N ASP A 115 -7.10 -8.95 13.04
CA ASP A 115 -8.25 -8.15 13.46
C ASP A 115 -9.12 -7.79 12.26
N TYR A 116 -8.48 -7.37 11.15
CA TYR A 116 -9.19 -7.09 9.90
C TYR A 116 -9.91 -8.34 9.35
N GLU A 117 -9.25 -9.50 9.32
CA GLU A 117 -9.83 -10.75 8.81
C GLU A 117 -10.99 -11.26 9.67
N SER A 118 -10.96 -11.00 10.98
CA SER A 118 -12.02 -11.41 11.90
C SER A 118 -13.33 -10.63 11.71
N GLU A 119 -13.25 -9.31 11.51
CA GLU A 119 -14.41 -8.44 11.32
C GLU A 119 -14.17 -7.32 10.26
N PRO A 120 -14.07 -7.65 8.96
CA PRO A 120 -13.62 -6.71 7.92
C PRO A 120 -14.45 -5.41 7.81
N ASP A 121 -15.77 -5.52 7.97
CA ASP A 121 -16.68 -4.38 7.88
C ASP A 121 -16.56 -3.45 9.11
N ASN A 122 -16.45 -4.01 10.31
CA ASN A 122 -16.29 -3.26 11.55
C ASN A 122 -14.93 -2.56 11.59
N TYR A 123 -13.86 -3.27 11.20
CA TYR A 123 -12.52 -2.72 11.06
C TYR A 123 -12.47 -1.49 10.15
N CYS A 124 -13.27 -1.48 9.08
CA CYS A 124 -13.37 -0.33 8.18
C CYS A 124 -14.14 0.87 8.77
N CYS A 125 -14.91 0.68 9.84
CA CYS A 125 -15.74 1.73 10.43
C CYS A 125 -15.06 2.48 11.58
N ILE A 126 -14.07 1.86 12.23
CA ILE A 126 -13.35 2.44 13.37
C ILE A 126 -12.28 3.46 12.94
N VAL A 127 -11.83 4.27 13.90
CA VAL A 127 -10.69 5.18 13.73
C VAL A 127 -9.43 4.46 14.20
N HIS A 128 -8.44 4.40 13.32
CA HIS A 128 -7.17 3.74 13.56
C HIS A 128 -6.14 4.75 14.07
N ASN A 129 -5.77 4.64 15.35
CA ASN A 129 -4.78 5.50 16.00
C ASN A 129 -3.38 4.89 15.95
N TRP A 130 -2.96 4.44 14.76
CA TRP A 130 -1.74 3.65 14.59
C TRP A 130 -0.44 4.37 14.99
N PHE A 131 -0.37 5.68 14.76
CA PHE A 131 0.81 6.49 15.06
C PHE A 131 0.49 7.99 15.02
N GLU A 132 1.35 8.77 15.65
CA GLU A 132 1.30 10.23 15.65
C GLU A 132 2.12 10.85 14.50
N PRO A 133 1.76 12.05 14.01
CA PRO A 133 2.49 12.71 12.92
C PRO A 133 3.99 12.91 13.17
N GLN A 134 4.38 13.05 14.43
CA GLN A 134 5.77 13.20 14.84
C GLN A 134 6.57 11.91 14.57
N GLU A 135 5.99 10.74 14.80
CA GLU A 135 6.62 9.44 14.51
C GLU A 135 6.93 9.29 13.02
N ALA A 136 6.03 9.74 12.14
CA ALA A 136 6.29 9.75 10.71
C ALA A 136 7.46 10.66 10.32
N LYS A 137 7.60 11.82 10.98
CA LYS A 137 8.73 12.72 10.76
C LYS A 137 10.05 12.09 11.22
N GLU A 138 10.05 11.43 12.37
CA GLU A 138 11.22 10.73 12.91
C GLU A 138 11.61 9.53 12.05
N LYS A 139 10.62 8.79 11.53
CA LYS A 139 10.85 7.70 10.58
C LYS A 139 11.52 8.20 9.31
N ARG A 140 11.13 9.37 8.80
CA ARG A 140 11.79 10.00 7.63
C ARG A 140 13.25 10.30 7.91
N THR A 141 13.54 10.90 9.06
CA THR A 141 14.91 11.22 9.49
C THR A 141 15.75 9.95 9.61
N THR A 142 15.19 8.92 10.24
CA THR A 142 15.84 7.62 10.41
C THR A 142 16.11 6.94 9.07
N LEU A 143 15.13 6.90 8.17
CA LEU A 143 15.30 6.34 6.82
C LEU A 143 16.42 7.05 6.05
N ARG A 144 16.45 8.38 6.11
CA ARG A 144 17.51 9.17 5.48
C ARG A 144 18.89 8.79 6.03
N HIS A 145 19.01 8.69 7.36
CA HIS A 145 20.25 8.27 8.00
C HIS A 145 20.67 6.85 7.57
N ASN A 146 19.74 5.90 7.58
CA ASN A 146 20.00 4.51 7.18
C ASN A 146 20.47 4.42 5.72
N PHE A 147 19.85 5.15 4.80
CA PHE A 147 20.30 5.19 3.40
C PHE A 147 21.71 5.77 3.27
N GLN A 148 22.03 6.84 4.01
CA GLN A 148 23.38 7.40 4.01
C GLN A 148 24.42 6.39 4.50
N THR A 149 24.12 5.68 5.59
CA THR A 149 24.98 4.62 6.14
C THR A 149 25.21 3.50 5.13
N LEU A 150 24.14 3.00 4.49
CA LEU A 150 24.24 1.95 3.47
C LEU A 150 25.08 2.39 2.26
N LEU A 151 24.96 3.66 1.83
CA LEU A 151 25.77 4.20 0.73
C LEU A 151 27.26 4.25 1.10
N THR A 152 27.61 4.65 2.32
CA THR A 152 28.98 4.68 2.80
C THR A 152 29.58 3.26 2.85
N MET A 153 28.83 2.29 3.38
CA MET A 153 29.25 0.88 3.43
C MET A 153 29.49 0.30 2.02
N LYS A 154 28.62 0.61 1.05
CA LYS A 154 28.78 0.16 -0.34
C LYS A 154 30.04 0.74 -0.97
N ARG A 155 30.35 2.02 -0.72
CA ARG A 155 31.56 2.67 -1.25
C ARG A 155 32.84 2.04 -0.70
N HIS A 156 32.89 1.75 0.59
CA HIS A 156 34.05 1.05 1.16
C HIS A 156 34.22 -0.35 0.57
N LYS A 157 33.14 -1.14 0.42
CA LYS A 157 33.23 -2.46 -0.23
C LYS A 157 33.67 -2.43 -1.70
N MET A 158 33.48 -1.31 -2.41
CA MET A 158 33.98 -1.14 -3.79
C MET A 158 35.41 -0.61 -3.86
N GLN A 159 35.97 -0.05 -2.78
CA GLN A 159 37.36 0.40 -2.71
C GLN A 159 38.35 -0.72 -2.35
N PHE A 160 37.85 -1.83 -1.80
CA PHE A 160 38.63 -3.02 -1.44
C PHE A 160 38.40 -4.21 -2.39
N LYS A 161 37.85 -3.95 -3.59
CA LYS A 161 37.78 -4.89 -4.71
C LYS A 161 38.61 -4.33 -5.86
#